data_AF-A0A820F5R1-F1
#
_entry.id   AF-A0A820F5R1-F1
#
_cell.length_a   1.000
_cell.length_b   1.000
_cell.length_c   1.000
_cell.angle_alpha   90.00
_cell.angle_beta   90.00
_cell.angle_gamma   90.00
#
_symmetry.space_group_name_H-M   'P 1'
#
loop_
_entity.id
_entity.type
_entity.pdbx_description
1 polymer ?
#
loop_
_entity_poly.entity_id
_entity_poly.type
_entity_poly.pdbx_seq_one_letter_code
_entity_poly.pdbx_strand_id
1 'polypeptide(L)'
;YLRSMDFDFRTKLIEYVFSLISIQDWSKDNIPIDKCATEMKEMCPKYIAKQFLEQIGTISNDGSSMASNASVISIHYALDLLRNLEKMKLSEFMTCWRECVPIDFPIDLDQLKENVIITEDTIAYIDIEALSEKADERIKTLFSRKNIWTLSELEPFLSNLITSNAELISLLAIHTRSIIKDGQKHYVPKYS
;
A
#
# COMPACT_ATOMS: atom_id res chain seq x y z
N TYR A 1 -7.53 15.41 12.47
CA TYR A 1 -6.49 15.28 13.51
C TYR A 1 -5.99 13.83 13.68
N LEU A 2 -5.98 13.02 12.62
CA LEU A 2 -5.11 11.83 12.47
C LEU A 2 -4.38 11.97 11.12
N ARG A 3 -3.67 13.10 10.99
CA ARG A 3 -2.87 13.40 9.80
C ARG A 3 -1.59 12.58 9.96
N SER A 4 -1.55 11.42 9.30
CA SER A 4 -0.44 10.47 9.28
C SER A 4 0.05 9.99 10.65
N MET A 5 -0.45 8.83 11.08
CA MET A 5 0.27 8.06 12.12
C MET A 5 1.63 7.71 11.54
N ASP A 6 2.70 8.01 12.28
CA ASP A 6 4.05 7.62 11.86
C ASP A 6 4.09 6.12 11.56
N PHE A 7 4.72 5.76 10.45
CA PHE A 7 4.68 4.39 9.93
C PHE A 7 5.39 3.42 10.88
N ASP A 8 6.52 3.80 11.48
CA ASP A 8 7.22 2.94 12.47
C ASP A 8 6.35 2.73 13.70
N PHE A 9 5.64 3.77 14.12
CA PHE A 9 4.68 3.64 15.20
C PHE A 9 3.52 2.70 14.82
N ARG A 10 3.01 2.79 13.58
CA ARG A 10 1.98 1.87 13.07
C ARG A 10 2.48 0.42 13.07
N THR A 11 3.72 0.16 12.62
CA THR A 11 4.33 -1.18 12.63
C THR A 11 4.35 -1.74 14.05
N LYS A 12 4.83 -0.96 15.02
CA LYS A 12 4.87 -1.37 16.44
C LYS A 12 3.49 -1.70 17.00
N LEU A 13 2.47 -0.94 16.63
CA LEU A 13 1.10 -1.22 17.07
C LEU A 13 0.55 -2.52 16.45
N ILE A 14 0.84 -2.79 15.16
CA ILE A 14 0.46 -4.05 14.52
C ILE A 14 1.14 -5.22 15.23
N GLU A 15 2.45 -5.17 15.40
CA GLU A 15 3.22 -6.21 16.10
C GLU A 15 2.68 -6.46 17.51
N TYR A 16 2.37 -5.38 18.25
CA TYR A 16 1.81 -5.48 19.58
C TYR A 16 0.42 -6.13 19.57
N VAL A 17 -0.47 -5.75 18.66
CA VAL A 17 -1.80 -6.40 18.52
C VAL A 17 -1.64 -7.91 18.25
N PHE A 18 -0.75 -8.31 17.34
CA PHE A 18 -0.51 -9.73 17.06
C PHE A 18 0.11 -10.47 18.25
N SER A 19 0.98 -9.81 19.02
CA SER A 19 1.49 -10.38 20.26
C SER A 19 0.37 -10.61 21.28
N LEU A 20 -0.59 -9.67 21.40
CA LEU A 20 -1.75 -9.82 22.27
C LEU A 20 -2.68 -10.94 21.81
N ILE A 21 -2.92 -11.06 20.50
CA ILE A 21 -3.70 -12.16 19.93
C ILE A 21 -3.11 -13.51 20.38
N SER A 22 -1.79 -13.66 20.29
CA SER A 22 -1.11 -14.88 20.72
C SER A 22 -1.13 -15.08 22.24
N ILE A 23 -0.89 -14.03 23.05
CA ILE A 23 -0.83 -14.12 24.52
C ILE A 23 -2.21 -14.39 25.13
N GLN A 24 -3.25 -13.79 24.56
CA GLN A 24 -4.62 -13.85 25.09
C GLN A 24 -5.48 -14.91 24.41
N ASP A 25 -4.89 -15.69 23.49
CA ASP A 25 -5.57 -16.72 22.68
C ASP A 25 -6.83 -16.18 21.97
N TRP A 26 -6.71 -14.98 21.40
CA TRP A 26 -7.80 -14.39 20.60
C TRP A 26 -7.80 -14.97 19.18
N SER A 27 -8.97 -15.00 18.56
CA SER A 27 -9.05 -15.25 17.12
C SER A 27 -8.70 -13.97 16.36
N LYS A 28 -7.93 -14.10 15.28
CA LYS A 28 -7.66 -13.02 14.32
C LYS A 28 -8.93 -12.46 13.66
N ASP A 29 -10.02 -13.25 13.67
CA ASP A 29 -11.32 -12.88 13.11
C ASP A 29 -12.28 -12.31 14.17
N ASN A 30 -11.89 -12.30 15.44
CA ASN A 30 -12.72 -11.84 16.55
C ASN A 30 -11.89 -11.26 17.70
N ILE A 31 -11.24 -10.14 17.45
CA ILE A 31 -10.38 -9.41 18.39
C ILE A 31 -11.26 -8.44 19.21
N PRO A 32 -11.33 -8.57 20.55
CA PRO A 32 -12.14 -7.68 21.37
C PRO A 32 -11.55 -6.26 21.43
N ILE A 33 -12.23 -5.29 20.82
CA ILE A 33 -11.70 -3.92 20.61
C ILE A 33 -11.40 -3.24 21.96
N ASP A 34 -12.35 -3.29 22.89
CA ASP A 34 -12.20 -2.58 24.17
C ASP A 34 -11.10 -3.16 25.05
N LYS A 35 -10.94 -4.49 25.05
CA LYS A 35 -9.87 -5.17 25.79
C LYS A 35 -8.52 -4.88 25.14
N CYS A 36 -8.41 -5.07 23.82
CA CYS A 36 -7.19 -4.78 23.06
C CYS A 36 -6.73 -3.33 23.25
N ALA A 37 -7.63 -2.36 23.10
CA ALA A 37 -7.32 -0.95 23.30
C ALA A 37 -6.94 -0.58 24.74
N THR A 38 -7.36 -1.39 25.73
CA THR A 38 -7.00 -1.18 27.14
C THR A 38 -5.61 -1.73 27.44
N GLU A 39 -5.21 -2.85 26.83
CA GLU A 39 -3.83 -3.35 26.92
C GLU A 39 -2.84 -2.40 26.23
N MET A 40 -3.25 -1.75 25.13
CA MET A 40 -2.44 -0.79 24.38
C MET A 40 -2.21 0.57 25.07
N LYS A 41 -2.74 0.78 26.28
CA LYS A 41 -2.73 2.09 26.98
C LYS A 41 -1.33 2.66 27.23
N GLU A 42 -0.32 1.81 27.35
CA GLU A 42 1.08 2.21 27.56
C GLU A 42 1.74 2.71 26.27
N MET A 43 1.19 2.36 25.10
CA MET A 43 1.68 2.78 23.79
C MET A 43 0.96 4.03 23.27
N CYS A 44 -0.35 4.10 23.47
CA CYS A 44 -1.16 5.26 23.08
C CYS A 44 -2.47 5.38 23.87
N PRO A 45 -3.11 6.57 23.83
CA PRO A 45 -4.44 6.74 24.40
C PRO A 45 -5.47 5.77 23.82
N LYS A 46 -6.41 5.31 24.65
CA LYS A 46 -7.43 4.32 24.26
C LYS A 46 -8.22 4.71 22.99
N TYR A 47 -8.51 5.99 22.78
CA TYR A 47 -9.22 6.44 21.58
C TYR A 47 -8.38 6.29 20.31
N ILE A 48 -7.05 6.52 20.39
CA ILE A 48 -6.11 6.27 19.28
C ILE A 48 -6.01 4.77 19.00
N ALA A 49 -5.90 3.94 20.05
CA ALA A 49 -5.87 2.50 19.89
C ALA A 49 -7.13 1.98 19.20
N LYS A 50 -8.33 2.44 19.61
CA LYS A 50 -9.59 2.12 18.93
C LYS A 50 -9.55 2.52 17.46
N GLN A 51 -9.27 3.78 17.15
CA GLN A 51 -9.19 4.25 15.77
C GLN A 51 -8.19 3.48 14.91
N PHE A 52 -7.04 3.10 15.49
CA PHE A 52 -6.06 2.25 14.80
C PHE A 52 -6.60 0.85 14.51
N LEU A 53 -7.29 0.23 15.46
CA LEU A 53 -7.95 -1.08 15.27
C LEU A 53 -8.96 -1.02 14.11
N GLU A 54 -9.72 0.07 13.99
CA GLU A 54 -10.64 0.30 12.86
C GLU A 54 -9.92 0.41 11.50
N GLN A 55 -8.65 0.84 11.49
CA GLN A 55 -7.85 0.94 10.26
C GLN A 55 -7.25 -0.39 9.81
N ILE A 56 -7.05 -1.34 10.71
CA ILE A 56 -6.41 -2.64 10.42
C ILE A 56 -7.39 -3.80 10.37
N GLY A 57 -8.68 -3.55 10.52
CA GLY A 57 -9.71 -4.58 10.61
C GLY A 57 -11.09 -4.12 10.18
N THR A 58 -12.04 -5.05 10.23
CA THR A 58 -13.46 -4.80 10.01
C THR A 58 -14.20 -4.99 11.33
N ILE A 59 -14.86 -3.93 11.79
CA ILE A 59 -15.60 -3.92 13.05
C ILE A 59 -16.88 -4.74 12.91
N SER A 60 -17.23 -5.51 13.94
CA SER A 60 -18.51 -6.21 14.04
C SER A 60 -19.69 -5.23 14.13
N ASN A 61 -20.89 -5.70 13.79
CA ASN A 61 -22.10 -4.85 13.78
C ASN A 61 -22.42 -4.20 15.14
N ASP A 62 -22.03 -4.84 16.24
CA ASP A 62 -22.23 -4.36 17.61
C ASP A 62 -21.07 -3.47 18.12
N GLY A 63 -20.01 -3.28 17.31
CA GLY A 63 -18.85 -2.47 17.67
C GLY A 63 -17.93 -3.08 18.74
N SER A 64 -18.18 -4.31 19.17
CA SER A 64 -17.47 -4.92 20.31
C SER A 64 -16.16 -5.60 19.92
N SER A 65 -16.06 -6.06 18.67
CA SER A 65 -14.96 -6.86 18.15
C SER A 65 -14.58 -6.45 16.73
N MET A 66 -13.44 -6.93 16.26
CA MET A 66 -13.04 -6.78 14.86
C MET A 66 -12.43 -8.07 14.32
N ALA A 67 -12.59 -8.28 13.02
CA ALA A 67 -11.75 -9.20 12.25
C ALA A 67 -10.58 -8.44 11.65
N SER A 68 -9.35 -8.93 11.84
CA SER A 68 -8.16 -8.34 11.21
C SER A 68 -8.26 -8.42 9.69
N ASN A 69 -7.89 -7.33 9.01
CA ASN A 69 -7.92 -7.28 7.56
C ASN A 69 -6.57 -7.77 7.01
N ALA A 70 -6.56 -9.02 6.55
CA ALA A 70 -5.35 -9.67 6.07
C ALA A 70 -4.67 -8.90 4.93
N SER A 71 -5.45 -8.33 3.99
CA SER A 71 -4.92 -7.54 2.89
C SER A 71 -4.22 -6.27 3.38
N VAL A 72 -4.84 -5.52 4.30
CA VAL A 72 -4.25 -4.29 4.86
C VAL A 72 -2.94 -4.57 5.59
N ILE A 73 -2.88 -5.69 6.30
CA ILE A 73 -1.71 -6.09 7.08
C ILE A 73 -0.59 -6.59 6.15
N SER A 74 -0.92 -7.41 5.13
CA SER A 74 0.04 -7.82 4.11
C SER A 74 0.65 -6.63 3.38
N ILE A 75 -0.17 -5.67 2.96
CA ILE A 75 0.29 -4.43 2.32
C ILE A 75 1.23 -3.67 3.28
N HIS A 76 0.88 -3.53 4.57
CA HIS A 76 1.75 -2.85 5.53
C HIS A 76 3.15 -3.45 5.59
N TYR A 77 3.28 -4.77 5.71
CA TYR A 77 4.59 -5.43 5.73
C TYR A 77 5.35 -5.27 4.41
N ALA A 78 4.67 -5.29 3.25
CA ALA A 78 5.31 -5.00 1.98
C ALA A 78 5.90 -3.58 1.96
N LEU A 79 5.15 -2.59 2.42
CA LEU A 79 5.62 -1.20 2.45
C LEU A 79 6.75 -1.01 3.45
N ASP A 80 6.74 -1.71 4.59
CA ASP A 80 7.82 -1.66 5.58
C ASP A 80 9.17 -2.11 5.00
N LEU A 81 9.16 -3.16 4.18
CA LEU A 81 10.34 -3.65 3.46
C LEU A 81 10.89 -2.64 2.45
N LEU A 82 10.03 -1.81 1.85
CA LEU A 82 10.39 -0.97 0.70
C LEU A 82 10.62 0.51 1.04
N ARG A 83 9.97 1.04 2.09
CA ARG A 83 9.87 2.50 2.31
C ARG A 83 11.20 3.22 2.51
N ASN A 84 12.23 2.50 2.99
CA ASN A 84 13.57 3.04 3.22
C ASN A 84 14.57 2.71 2.10
N LEU A 85 14.09 2.08 1.02
CA LEU A 85 14.89 1.68 -0.13
C LEU A 85 14.51 2.51 -1.36
N GLU A 86 15.48 2.76 -2.25
CA GLU A 86 15.16 3.30 -3.58
C GLU A 86 14.40 2.27 -4.42
N LYS A 87 14.86 1.01 -4.37
CA LYS A 87 14.25 -0.17 -5.02
C LYS A 87 14.84 -1.45 -4.42
N MET A 88 14.12 -2.55 -4.57
CA MET A 88 14.52 -3.90 -4.16
C MET A 88 14.38 -4.87 -5.34
N LYS A 89 15.19 -5.92 -5.39
CA LYS A 89 15.02 -6.99 -6.39
C LYS A 89 13.70 -7.72 -6.12
N LEU A 90 12.88 -7.92 -7.15
CA LEU A 90 11.55 -8.50 -7.01
C LEU A 90 11.57 -9.90 -6.37
N SER A 91 12.52 -10.75 -6.77
CA SER A 91 12.67 -12.10 -6.19
C SER A 91 13.02 -12.08 -4.70
N GLU A 92 13.85 -11.12 -4.28
CA GLU A 92 14.26 -10.94 -2.89
C GLU A 92 13.07 -10.41 -2.07
N PHE A 93 12.40 -9.38 -2.60
CA PHE A 93 11.19 -8.83 -2.00
C PHE A 93 10.13 -9.90 -1.76
N MET A 94 9.83 -10.74 -2.74
CA MET A 94 8.83 -11.81 -2.58
C MET A 94 9.23 -12.86 -1.54
N THR A 95 10.53 -13.01 -1.27
CA THR A 95 11.02 -13.92 -0.21
C THR A 95 10.83 -13.25 1.15
N CYS A 96 11.35 -12.04 1.34
CA CYS A 96 11.22 -11.30 2.59
C CYS A 96 9.75 -11.03 2.96
N TRP A 97 8.92 -10.66 1.98
CA TRP A 97 7.50 -10.38 2.21
C TRP A 97 6.77 -11.61 2.74
N ARG A 98 7.12 -12.80 2.24
CA ARG A 98 6.58 -14.08 2.73
C ARG A 98 7.03 -14.43 4.14
N GLU A 99 8.23 -14.03 4.54
CA GLU A 99 8.76 -14.30 5.87
C GLU A 99 8.22 -13.35 6.93
N CYS A 100 7.87 -12.12 6.57
CA CYS A 100 7.38 -11.11 7.52
C CYS A 100 5.86 -11.18 7.77
N VAL A 101 5.08 -11.67 6.81
CA VAL A 101 3.61 -11.68 6.89
C VAL A 101 3.11 -12.89 7.71
N PRO A 102 2.10 -12.73 8.59
CA PRO A 102 1.52 -13.85 9.33
C PRO A 102 1.02 -14.98 8.43
N ILE A 103 1.05 -16.21 8.97
CA ILE A 103 0.57 -17.40 8.25
C ILE A 103 -0.91 -17.21 7.83
N ASP A 104 -1.22 -17.67 6.62
CA ASP A 104 -2.53 -17.56 5.94
C ASP A 104 -2.93 -16.17 5.44
N PHE A 105 -2.04 -15.18 5.51
CA PHE A 105 -2.33 -13.87 4.95
C PHE A 105 -1.93 -13.86 3.46
N PRO A 106 -2.73 -13.19 2.60
CA PRO A 106 -2.49 -13.19 1.16
C PRO A 106 -1.21 -12.43 0.82
N ILE A 107 -0.49 -12.91 -0.18
CA ILE A 107 0.68 -12.26 -0.75
C ILE A 107 0.45 -12.20 -2.25
N ASP A 108 0.02 -11.04 -2.72
CA ASP A 108 -0.28 -10.80 -4.11
C ASP A 108 0.19 -9.40 -4.52
N LEU A 109 1.01 -9.32 -5.57
CA LEU A 109 1.50 -8.05 -6.10
C LEU A 109 0.36 -7.13 -6.55
N ASP A 110 -0.80 -7.69 -6.91
CA ASP A 110 -1.98 -6.92 -7.26
C ASP A 110 -2.48 -6.05 -6.10
N GLN A 111 -2.24 -6.45 -4.85
CA GLN A 111 -2.56 -5.66 -3.65
C GLN A 111 -1.71 -4.40 -3.51
N LEU A 112 -0.58 -4.32 -4.22
CA LEU A 112 0.40 -3.24 -4.09
C LEU A 112 0.32 -2.21 -5.23
N LYS A 113 -0.56 -2.39 -6.22
CA LYS A 113 -0.62 -1.57 -7.46
C LYS A 113 -0.71 -0.06 -7.23
N GLU A 114 -1.22 0.38 -6.09
CA GLU A 114 -1.32 1.80 -5.70
C GLU A 114 -0.08 2.34 -4.97
N ASN A 115 0.79 1.47 -4.46
CA ASN A 115 1.86 1.86 -3.54
C ASN A 115 3.27 1.56 -4.08
N VAL A 116 3.38 0.82 -5.18
CA VAL A 116 4.68 0.40 -5.70
C VAL A 116 4.75 0.48 -7.22
N ILE A 117 5.97 0.68 -7.73
CA ILE A 117 6.31 0.52 -9.15
C ILE A 117 7.03 -0.80 -9.34
N ILE A 118 6.47 -1.66 -10.19
CA ILE A 118 7.01 -2.99 -10.51
C ILE A 118 7.58 -2.98 -11.94
N THR A 119 8.81 -3.45 -12.07
CA THR A 119 9.47 -3.78 -13.36
C THR A 119 9.66 -5.29 -13.46
N GLU A 120 10.31 -5.76 -14.53
CA GLU A 120 10.63 -7.19 -14.69
C GLU A 120 11.47 -7.73 -13.51
N ASP A 121 12.36 -6.89 -12.94
CA ASP A 121 13.38 -7.34 -11.98
C ASP A 121 13.29 -6.65 -10.61
N THR A 122 12.60 -5.53 -10.52
CA THR A 122 12.63 -4.66 -9.33
C THR A 122 11.26 -4.17 -8.91
N ILE A 123 11.14 -3.86 -7.64
CA ILE A 123 9.99 -3.22 -7.02
C ILE A 123 10.46 -2.01 -6.20
N ALA A 124 9.71 -0.91 -6.25
CA ALA A 124 10.06 0.32 -5.54
C ALA A 124 8.80 0.94 -4.92
N TYR A 125 8.91 1.41 -3.68
CA TYR A 125 7.84 2.16 -3.04
C TYR A 125 7.62 3.52 -3.72
N ILE A 126 6.37 3.94 -3.80
CA ILE A 126 5.99 5.28 -4.23
C ILE A 126 4.94 5.85 -3.29
N ASP A 127 5.27 7.01 -2.73
CA ASP A 127 4.33 7.81 -1.96
C ASP A 127 3.63 8.79 -2.90
N ILE A 128 2.34 8.52 -3.20
CA ILE A 128 1.53 9.37 -4.08
C ILE A 128 1.38 10.78 -3.48
N GLU A 129 1.31 10.91 -2.16
CA GLU A 129 1.14 12.21 -1.49
C GLU A 129 2.40 13.08 -1.63
N ALA A 130 3.57 12.46 -1.77
CA ALA A 130 4.83 13.15 -2.03
C ALA A 130 5.03 13.53 -3.51
N LEU A 131 4.19 13.05 -4.43
CA LEU A 131 4.28 13.39 -5.85
C LEU A 131 3.66 14.76 -6.15
N SER A 132 4.14 15.41 -7.22
CA SER A 132 3.58 16.69 -7.67
C SER A 132 2.06 16.61 -7.89
N GLU A 133 1.32 17.62 -7.44
CA GLU A 133 -0.11 17.78 -7.70
C GLU A 133 -0.41 18.18 -9.16
N LYS A 134 0.62 18.46 -9.97
CA LYS A 134 0.47 18.70 -11.40
C LYS A 134 0.65 17.40 -12.18
N ALA A 135 -0.35 17.03 -12.96
CA ALA A 135 -0.34 15.78 -13.73
C ALA A 135 0.90 15.64 -14.63
N ASP A 136 1.30 16.70 -15.33
CA ASP A 136 2.47 16.69 -16.22
C ASP A 136 3.78 16.38 -15.50
N GLU A 137 4.00 17.00 -14.33
CA GLU A 137 5.19 16.78 -13.52
C GLU A 137 5.18 15.38 -12.89
N ARG A 138 4.01 14.93 -12.42
CA ARG A 138 3.85 13.58 -11.87
C ARG A 138 4.11 12.49 -12.92
N ILE A 139 3.55 12.64 -14.12
CA ILE A 139 3.79 11.74 -15.25
C ILE A 139 5.30 11.64 -15.52
N LYS A 140 6.02 12.77 -15.61
CA LYS A 140 7.48 12.76 -15.81
C LYS A 140 8.21 11.98 -14.71
N THR A 141 7.82 12.16 -13.45
CA THR A 141 8.41 11.41 -12.32
C THR A 141 8.09 9.91 -12.37
N LEU A 142 6.89 9.51 -12.79
CA LEU A 142 6.56 8.09 -12.98
C LEU A 142 7.40 7.47 -14.10
N PHE A 143 7.55 8.19 -15.21
CA PHE A 143 8.33 7.74 -16.35
C PHE A 143 9.85 7.74 -16.13
N SER A 144 10.37 8.51 -15.16
CA SER A 144 11.79 8.41 -14.77
C SER A 144 12.09 7.17 -13.91
N ARG A 145 11.07 6.59 -13.27
CA ARG A 145 11.19 5.36 -12.45
C ARG A 145 10.97 4.08 -13.25
N LYS A 146 10.14 4.13 -14.31
CA LYS A 146 9.87 3.02 -15.23
C LYS A 146 9.55 3.59 -16.62
N ASN A 147 10.16 3.04 -17.67
CA ASN A 147 10.11 3.64 -19.01
C ASN A 147 8.91 3.20 -19.87
N ILE A 148 8.22 2.12 -19.47
CA ILE A 148 7.15 1.51 -20.26
C ILE A 148 6.00 1.21 -19.32
N TRP A 149 4.81 1.70 -19.64
CA TRP A 149 3.62 1.56 -18.79
C TRP A 149 2.40 1.16 -19.60
N THR A 150 1.49 0.41 -18.99
CA THR A 150 0.11 0.28 -19.48
C THR A 150 -0.78 1.38 -18.87
N LEU A 151 -1.98 1.57 -19.42
CA LEU A 151 -2.92 2.55 -18.87
C LEU A 151 -3.35 2.17 -17.44
N SER A 152 -3.64 0.88 -17.20
CA SER A 152 -4.07 0.36 -15.90
C SER A 152 -2.98 0.43 -14.82
N GLU A 153 -1.70 0.40 -15.21
CA GLU A 153 -0.61 0.63 -14.26
C GLU A 153 -0.45 2.11 -13.88
N LEU A 154 -0.83 3.05 -14.77
CA LEU A 154 -0.70 4.48 -14.51
C LEU A 154 -1.90 5.07 -13.76
N GLU A 155 -3.09 4.54 -14.01
CA GLU A 155 -4.36 5.02 -13.43
C GLU A 155 -4.28 5.22 -11.91
N PRO A 156 -3.75 4.29 -11.09
CA PRO A 156 -3.79 4.43 -9.64
C PRO A 156 -2.97 5.62 -9.13
N PHE A 157 -1.91 6.02 -9.83
CA PHE A 157 -1.03 7.14 -9.46
C PHE A 157 -1.55 8.51 -9.90
N LEU A 158 -2.53 8.53 -10.80
CA LEU A 158 -3.04 9.74 -11.44
C LEU A 158 -4.53 9.97 -11.20
N SER A 159 -5.25 8.99 -10.65
CA SER A 159 -6.70 8.98 -10.42
C SER A 159 -7.21 10.18 -9.62
N ASN A 160 -6.40 10.74 -8.71
CA ASN A 160 -6.75 11.95 -7.96
C ASN A 160 -6.55 13.26 -8.73
N LEU A 161 -5.92 13.23 -9.90
CA LEU A 161 -5.65 14.38 -10.76
C LEU A 161 -6.47 14.38 -12.05
N ILE A 162 -7.25 13.33 -12.29
CA ILE A 162 -8.05 13.14 -13.51
C ILE A 162 -9.48 12.76 -13.13
N THR A 163 -10.40 13.01 -14.04
CA THR A 163 -11.82 12.65 -13.88
C THR A 163 -12.25 11.47 -14.74
N SER A 164 -11.41 11.07 -15.72
CA SER A 164 -11.71 9.95 -16.61
C SER A 164 -10.47 9.37 -17.30
N ASN A 165 -10.58 8.13 -17.79
CA ASN A 165 -9.56 7.52 -18.65
C ASN A 165 -9.32 8.29 -19.96
N ALA A 166 -10.33 9.00 -20.47
CA ALA A 166 -10.17 9.84 -21.66
C ALA A 166 -9.26 11.04 -21.42
N GLU A 167 -9.37 11.65 -20.24
CA GLU A 167 -8.48 12.73 -19.79
C GLU A 167 -7.04 12.23 -19.61
N LEU A 168 -6.86 11.07 -18.96
CA LEU A 168 -5.54 10.44 -18.83
C LEU A 168 -4.88 10.16 -20.18
N ILE A 169 -5.63 9.59 -21.14
CA ILE A 169 -5.12 9.32 -22.49
C ILE A 169 -4.70 10.62 -23.18
N SER A 170 -5.46 11.70 -22.99
CA SER A 170 -5.16 13.01 -23.58
C SER A 170 -3.88 13.61 -23.00
N LEU A 171 -3.70 13.53 -21.68
CA LEU A 171 -2.46 13.95 -21.00
C LEU A 171 -1.26 13.11 -21.45
N LEU A 172 -1.41 11.79 -21.51
CA LEU A 172 -0.35 10.89 -21.98
C LEU A 172 0.05 11.18 -23.42
N ALA A 173 -0.90 11.52 -24.31
CA ALA A 173 -0.59 11.85 -25.70
C ALA A 173 0.33 13.07 -25.85
N ILE A 174 0.42 13.95 -24.85
CA ILE A 174 1.34 15.10 -24.83
C ILE A 174 2.77 14.64 -24.57
N HIS A 175 2.98 13.79 -23.55
CA HIS A 175 4.31 13.42 -23.03
C HIS A 175 4.87 12.11 -23.60
N THR A 176 4.01 11.25 -24.12
CA THR A 176 4.34 9.86 -24.46
C THR A 176 3.97 9.52 -25.90
N ARG A 177 4.58 8.46 -26.43
CA ARG A 177 4.13 7.75 -27.62
C ARG A 177 3.60 6.38 -27.22
N SER A 178 2.67 5.84 -27.99
CA SER A 178 2.18 4.48 -27.76
C SER A 178 2.88 3.46 -28.64
N ILE A 179 3.17 2.30 -28.06
CA ILE A 179 3.66 1.10 -28.76
C ILE A 179 2.73 -0.07 -28.45
N ILE A 180 2.73 -1.09 -29.29
CA ILE A 180 2.04 -2.36 -29.01
C ILE A 180 3.11 -3.38 -28.64
N LYS A 181 3.01 -3.98 -27.45
CA LYS A 181 3.83 -5.10 -26.99
C LYS A 181 2.87 -6.18 -26.51
N ASP A 182 3.07 -7.42 -26.97
CA ASP A 182 2.25 -8.58 -26.60
C ASP A 182 0.73 -8.37 -26.77
N GLY A 183 0.33 -7.61 -27.81
CA GLY A 183 -1.07 -7.30 -28.10
C GLY A 183 -1.69 -6.23 -27.20
N GLN A 184 -0.95 -5.70 -26.21
CA GLN A 184 -1.38 -4.63 -25.32
C GLN A 184 -0.75 -3.30 -25.72
N LYS A 185 -1.49 -2.20 -25.52
CA LYS A 185 -0.98 -0.84 -25.74
C LYS A 185 -0.16 -0.41 -24.53
N HIS A 186 1.08 -0.01 -24.78
CA HIS A 186 1.98 0.60 -23.80
C HIS A 186 2.30 2.04 -24.17
N TYR A 187 2.66 2.83 -23.17
CA TYR A 187 3.08 4.22 -23.25
C TYR A 187 4.55 4.31 -22.89
N VAL A 188 5.32 5.05 -23.69
CA VAL A 188 6.75 5.31 -23.48
C VAL A 188 7.04 6.80 -23.69
N PRO A 189 8.04 7.41 -23.03
CA PRO A 189 8.37 8.83 -23.21
C PRO A 189 8.65 9.17 -24.68
N LYS A 190 8.24 10.37 -25.12
CA LYS A 190 8.59 10.85 -26.48
C LYS A 190 10.08 11.18 -26.63
N TYR A 191 10.68 11.67 -25.55
CA TYR A 191 12.10 12.03 -25.49
C TYR A 191 12.74 11.14 -24.43
N SER A 192 13.49 10.14 -24.88
CA SER A 192 14.27 9.20 -24.06
C SER A 192 15.74 9.35 -24.40
#